data_AF-A0A0K8JFJ8-F1
#
_entry.id   AF-A0A0K8JFJ8-F1
#
_cell.length_a   1.000
_cell.length_b   1.000
_cell.length_c   1.000
_cell.angle_alpha   90.00
_cell.angle_beta   90.00
_cell.angle_gamma   90.00
#
_symmetry.space_group_name_H-M   'P 1'
#
loop_
_entity.id
_entity.type
_entity.pdbx_description
1 polymer ?
#
loop_
_entity_poly.entity_id
_entity_poly.type
_entity_poly.pdbx_seq_one_letter_code
_entity_poly.pdbx_strand_id
1 'polypeptide(L)'
;MNYYYDPKSFVPINVYRDNYDEVAEDFLKKYCPEALTMPMAVPIFDIARKKIQLTVIDTEQLSENRDVLGTIAFFDGQIEVYDPGTKGTIAFDVKRGTVLIDCTINNEGRENNTMAHECVHWFIHRNYFSNLRKKAVDSDIAFRCPVRGFNGNDDLSRDEERMENQARGIAPRILMPKITTKIKLQELFVAHSYSTENPNRIAVLTDIVDELAMFFRVSKESAKYRMVDLGFMSYEDSLEIYNYDNNGAFEWDADTHPLTVKSSDRPLTRRINMGNAFYEYSKNEQFRETLQRGRFRYVENAFVIDNEKYVYKNDDGELRLTPYARQHPEECTLIFTYTINLDFGSAGKVPSNMMGLLTRVETSSKKLPKYTHNVQNDLVIENAATFKEEFEKKYARFVATTKTFSQRAAEHMAAQKWNATIFAERTQLEPNNYYRIMRNETNHPSVETVLAICIGLQLSSMEREELLALAGHKLQNSPKHFAYSLIFDTYKIMSVHDFNAAYASLEIEPSGKLPLRTA
;
A
#
# COMPACT_ATOMS: atom_id res chain seq x y z
N MET A 1 -4.04 -35.28 -9.33
CA MET A 1 -5.20 -34.43 -9.71
C MET A 1 -5.32 -34.42 -11.24
N ASN A 2 -6.52 -34.32 -11.82
CA ASN A 2 -6.66 -34.13 -13.27
C ASN A 2 -6.70 -32.63 -13.59
N TYR A 3 -5.79 -32.13 -14.42
CA TYR A 3 -5.71 -30.72 -14.80
C TYR A 3 -6.54 -30.45 -16.06
N TYR A 4 -7.46 -29.47 -15.99
CA TYR A 4 -8.18 -28.93 -17.12
C TYR A 4 -7.51 -27.63 -17.54
N TYR A 5 -6.91 -27.62 -18.72
CA TYR A 5 -6.20 -26.47 -19.25
C TYR A 5 -7.12 -25.63 -20.13
N ASP A 6 -6.97 -24.30 -20.04
CA ASP A 6 -7.59 -23.41 -21.01
C ASP A 6 -7.10 -23.76 -22.42
N PRO A 7 -8.01 -23.95 -23.40
CA PRO A 7 -7.63 -24.41 -24.74
C PRO A 7 -6.84 -23.37 -25.54
N LYS A 8 -6.89 -22.07 -25.17
CA LYS A 8 -6.18 -20.99 -25.84
C LYS A 8 -4.84 -20.69 -25.19
N SER A 9 -4.78 -20.68 -23.85
CA SER A 9 -3.59 -20.29 -23.10
C SER A 9 -2.78 -21.46 -22.57
N PHE A 10 -3.40 -22.61 -22.30
CA PHE A 10 -2.79 -23.75 -21.59
C PHE A 10 -2.42 -23.46 -20.13
N VAL A 11 -3.10 -22.52 -19.47
CA VAL A 11 -3.07 -22.39 -18.01
C VAL A 11 -4.13 -23.31 -17.40
N PRO A 12 -3.86 -24.05 -16.31
CA PRO A 12 -4.88 -24.83 -15.61
C PRO A 12 -6.00 -23.92 -15.07
N ILE A 13 -7.24 -24.16 -15.49
CA ILE A 13 -8.41 -23.35 -15.05
C ILE A 13 -9.09 -23.93 -13.81
N ASN A 14 -8.89 -25.21 -13.54
CA ASN A 14 -9.47 -25.89 -12.38
C ASN A 14 -8.55 -25.92 -11.15
N VAL A 15 -7.54 -25.04 -11.10
CA VAL A 15 -6.64 -24.90 -9.96
C VAL A 15 -6.96 -23.56 -9.26
N TYR A 16 -7.53 -23.65 -8.07
CA TYR A 16 -8.01 -22.53 -7.27
C TYR A 16 -7.80 -22.83 -5.77
N ARG A 17 -8.06 -21.84 -4.91
CA ARG A 17 -7.67 -21.86 -3.49
C ARG A 17 -8.00 -23.17 -2.77
N ASP A 18 -9.20 -23.70 -2.97
CA ASP A 18 -9.69 -24.87 -2.24
C ASP A 18 -8.98 -26.17 -2.60
N ASN A 19 -8.31 -26.24 -3.75
CA ASN A 19 -7.61 -27.45 -4.20
C ASN A 19 -6.10 -27.28 -4.38
N TYR A 20 -5.51 -26.18 -3.88
CA TYR A 20 -4.05 -26.02 -3.89
C TYR A 20 -3.32 -27.13 -3.11
N ASP A 21 -3.93 -27.67 -2.06
CA ASP A 21 -3.37 -28.83 -1.34
C ASP A 21 -3.30 -30.08 -2.22
N GLU A 22 -4.29 -30.30 -3.09
CA GLU A 22 -4.30 -31.44 -4.02
C GLU A 22 -3.20 -31.33 -5.08
N VAL A 23 -2.92 -30.11 -5.55
CA VAL A 23 -1.82 -29.83 -6.49
C VAL A 23 -0.46 -30.01 -5.81
N ALA A 24 -0.32 -29.53 -4.57
CA ALA A 24 0.89 -29.76 -3.78
C ALA A 24 1.13 -31.25 -3.54
N GLU A 25 0.08 -32.02 -3.23
CA GLU A 25 0.18 -33.47 -3.12
C GLU A 25 0.57 -34.14 -4.44
N ASP A 26 0.03 -33.69 -5.57
CA ASP A 26 0.37 -34.22 -6.90
C ASP A 26 1.85 -33.99 -7.24
N PHE A 27 2.38 -32.81 -6.91
CA PHE A 27 3.80 -32.48 -7.03
C PHE A 27 4.65 -33.41 -6.15
N LEU A 28 4.28 -33.57 -4.87
CA LEU A 28 5.04 -34.37 -3.92
C LEU A 28 4.97 -35.87 -4.23
N LYS A 29 3.82 -36.40 -4.67
CA LYS A 29 3.68 -37.79 -5.16
C LYS A 29 4.72 -38.12 -6.22
N LYS A 30 5.06 -37.15 -7.06
CA LYS A 30 6.01 -37.32 -8.15
C LYS A 30 7.47 -37.18 -7.71
N TYR A 31 7.77 -36.25 -6.80
CA TYR A 31 9.17 -35.86 -6.53
C TYR A 31 9.68 -36.16 -5.12
N CYS A 32 8.80 -36.30 -4.12
CA CYS A 32 9.13 -36.58 -2.72
C CYS A 32 7.92 -37.23 -2.00
N PRO A 33 7.54 -38.47 -2.34
CA PRO A 33 6.37 -39.14 -1.78
C PRO A 33 6.48 -39.37 -0.26
N GLU A 34 7.69 -39.51 0.27
CA GLU A 34 7.95 -39.65 1.70
C GLU A 34 7.37 -38.49 2.54
N ALA A 35 7.43 -37.25 2.03
CA ALA A 35 6.92 -36.06 2.70
C ALA A 35 5.39 -36.05 2.87
N LEU A 36 4.68 -36.94 2.18
CA LEU A 36 3.23 -37.13 2.31
C LEU A 36 2.86 -38.11 3.43
N THR A 37 3.82 -38.90 3.90
CA THR A 37 3.61 -39.97 4.87
C THR A 37 4.28 -39.71 6.20
N MET A 38 5.43 -39.03 6.20
CA MET A 38 6.23 -38.74 7.38
C MET A 38 6.50 -37.23 7.46
N PRO A 39 6.24 -36.56 8.60
CA PRO A 39 6.64 -35.18 8.81
C PRO A 39 8.14 -34.98 8.59
N MET A 40 8.50 -34.11 7.66
CA MET A 40 9.88 -33.74 7.35
C MET A 40 9.93 -32.39 6.65
N ALA A 41 11.04 -31.67 6.79
CA ALA A 41 11.34 -30.54 5.93
C ALA A 41 11.49 -31.02 4.47
N VAL A 42 10.72 -30.44 3.56
CA VAL A 42 10.77 -30.81 2.14
C VAL A 42 12.05 -30.25 1.52
N PRO A 43 12.96 -31.09 0.99
CA PRO A 43 14.25 -30.64 0.49
C PRO A 43 14.11 -30.04 -0.92
N ILE A 44 13.46 -28.88 -1.02
CA ILE A 44 12.97 -28.34 -2.30
C ILE A 44 14.07 -28.04 -3.31
N PHE A 45 15.24 -27.57 -2.86
CA PHE A 45 16.41 -27.36 -3.73
C PHE A 45 16.95 -28.67 -4.30
N ASP A 46 16.96 -29.75 -3.52
CA ASP A 46 17.35 -31.08 -3.99
C ASP A 46 16.31 -31.66 -4.95
N ILE A 47 15.02 -31.41 -4.70
CA ILE A 47 13.95 -31.74 -5.63
C ILE A 47 14.17 -31.01 -6.96
N ALA A 48 14.38 -29.70 -6.94
CA ALA A 48 14.63 -28.88 -8.12
C ALA A 48 15.83 -29.39 -8.93
N ARG A 49 16.99 -29.54 -8.28
CA ARG A 49 18.26 -29.93 -8.92
C ARG A 49 18.26 -31.39 -9.38
N LYS A 50 17.83 -32.33 -8.53
CA LYS A 50 18.06 -33.78 -8.73
C LYS A 50 16.84 -34.53 -9.29
N LYS A 51 15.62 -34.06 -9.01
CA LYS A 51 14.38 -34.77 -9.39
C LYS A 51 13.69 -34.11 -10.59
N ILE A 52 13.55 -32.78 -10.55
CA ILE A 52 12.98 -31.99 -11.65
C ILE A 52 14.03 -31.74 -12.74
N GLN A 53 15.32 -31.70 -12.36
CA GLN A 53 16.48 -31.44 -13.23
C GLN A 53 16.51 -29.99 -13.74
N LEU A 54 16.23 -29.05 -12.84
CA LEU A 54 16.45 -27.62 -13.06
C LEU A 54 17.90 -27.25 -12.73
N THR A 55 18.48 -26.37 -13.53
CA THR A 55 19.71 -25.65 -13.18
C THR A 55 19.33 -24.58 -12.16
N VAL A 56 19.94 -24.57 -10.98
CA VAL A 56 19.65 -23.56 -9.94
C VAL A 56 20.87 -22.67 -9.77
N ILE A 57 20.66 -21.36 -9.87
CA ILE A 57 21.69 -20.32 -9.68
C ILE A 57 21.23 -19.44 -8.51
N ASP A 58 21.99 -19.44 -7.43
CA ASP A 58 21.70 -18.73 -6.17
C ASP A 58 22.86 -17.78 -5.78
N THR A 59 23.68 -17.40 -6.76
CA THR A 59 24.87 -16.54 -6.57
C THR A 59 24.67 -15.10 -7.01
N GLU A 60 23.62 -14.82 -7.79
CA GLU A 60 23.40 -13.51 -8.42
C GLU A 60 22.34 -12.70 -7.68
N GLN A 61 22.55 -11.38 -7.61
CA GLN A 61 21.52 -10.44 -7.16
C GLN A 61 20.64 -10.08 -8.36
N LEU A 62 19.33 -10.24 -8.25
CA LEU A 62 18.40 -10.12 -9.38
C LEU A 62 17.91 -8.68 -9.60
N SER A 63 17.94 -7.83 -8.57
CA SER A 63 17.46 -6.45 -8.63
C SER A 63 18.20 -5.54 -7.65
N GLU A 64 18.35 -4.25 -8.00
CA GLU A 64 19.04 -3.26 -7.15
C GLU A 64 18.36 -3.09 -5.77
N ASN A 65 17.04 -2.96 -5.79
CA ASN A 65 16.18 -2.79 -4.62
C ASN A 65 15.80 -4.12 -3.93
N ARG A 66 16.29 -5.27 -4.44
CA ARG A 66 16.04 -6.62 -3.90
C ARG A 66 14.57 -7.03 -3.89
N ASP A 67 13.77 -6.44 -4.78
CA ASP A 67 12.36 -6.80 -4.92
C ASP A 67 12.18 -8.08 -5.74
N VAL A 68 13.09 -8.42 -6.65
CA VAL A 68 13.04 -9.69 -7.38
C VAL A 68 13.63 -10.82 -6.52
N LEU A 69 12.81 -11.79 -6.15
CA LEU A 69 13.19 -12.94 -5.32
C LEU A 69 13.64 -14.16 -6.13
N GLY A 70 13.02 -14.40 -7.28
CA GLY A 70 13.31 -15.57 -8.11
C GLY A 70 12.91 -15.39 -9.56
N THR A 71 13.50 -16.16 -10.45
CA THR A 71 13.15 -16.17 -11.88
C THR A 71 13.36 -17.53 -12.49
N ILE A 72 12.39 -18.04 -13.24
CA ILE A 72 12.52 -19.27 -14.03
C ILE A 72 12.55 -18.99 -15.53
N ALA A 73 13.50 -19.64 -16.22
CA ALA A 73 13.68 -19.58 -17.66
C ALA A 73 13.06 -20.80 -18.37
N PHE A 74 12.03 -20.55 -19.18
CA PHE A 74 11.37 -21.54 -20.04
C PHE A 74 12.03 -21.69 -21.42
N PHE A 75 12.89 -20.75 -21.81
CA PHE A 75 13.70 -20.78 -23.03
C PHE A 75 15.15 -20.38 -22.76
N ASP A 76 16.02 -20.67 -23.71
CA ASP A 76 17.36 -20.10 -23.75
C ASP A 76 17.25 -18.60 -24.02
N GLY A 77 18.08 -17.81 -23.34
CA GLY A 77 18.09 -16.36 -23.51
C GLY A 77 19.08 -15.70 -22.56
N GLN A 78 18.88 -14.40 -22.37
CA GLN A 78 19.56 -13.63 -21.34
C GLN A 78 18.53 -13.20 -20.31
N ILE A 79 18.99 -12.87 -19.11
CA ILE A 79 18.26 -12.14 -18.08
C ILE A 79 19.12 -10.95 -17.64
N GLU A 80 18.54 -9.98 -16.95
CA GLU A 80 19.36 -8.97 -16.28
C GLU A 80 19.50 -9.29 -14.80
N VAL A 81 20.74 -9.21 -14.32
CA VAL A 81 21.09 -9.32 -12.89
C VAL A 81 21.81 -8.04 -12.48
N TYR A 82 21.67 -7.66 -11.22
CA TYR A 82 22.33 -6.48 -10.66
C TYR A 82 23.73 -6.85 -10.17
N ASP A 83 24.73 -6.06 -10.58
CA ASP A 83 26.09 -6.14 -10.07
C ASP A 83 26.35 -4.97 -9.09
N PRO A 84 26.45 -5.25 -7.78
CA PRO A 84 26.75 -4.22 -6.78
C PRO A 84 28.10 -3.53 -6.98
N GLY A 85 29.06 -4.21 -7.62
CA GLY A 85 30.40 -3.68 -7.90
C GLY A 85 30.36 -2.54 -8.91
N THR A 86 29.57 -2.70 -9.97
CA THR A 86 29.40 -1.67 -11.02
C THR A 86 28.20 -0.76 -10.80
N LYS A 87 27.33 -1.07 -9.82
CA LYS A 87 26.05 -0.37 -9.57
C LYS A 87 25.17 -0.29 -10.83
N GLY A 88 25.12 -1.40 -11.57
CA GLY A 88 24.40 -1.50 -12.83
C GLY A 88 23.84 -2.89 -13.06
N THR A 89 23.03 -3.04 -14.11
CA THR A 89 22.57 -4.36 -14.55
C THR A 89 23.48 -4.93 -15.63
N ILE A 90 23.75 -6.22 -15.55
CA ILE A 90 24.51 -6.99 -16.53
C ILE A 90 23.62 -8.08 -17.15
N ALA A 91 23.84 -8.36 -18.43
CA ALA A 91 23.17 -9.46 -19.11
C ALA A 91 23.80 -10.79 -18.67
N PHE A 92 22.97 -11.71 -18.19
CA PHE A 92 23.35 -13.04 -17.72
C PHE A 92 22.71 -14.10 -18.61
N ASP A 93 23.52 -14.94 -19.25
CA ASP A 93 23.01 -15.99 -20.14
C ASP A 93 22.35 -17.12 -19.35
N VAL A 94 21.14 -17.52 -19.77
CA VAL A 94 20.37 -18.61 -19.18
C VAL A 94 19.96 -19.64 -20.22
N LYS A 95 19.86 -20.89 -19.77
CA LYS A 95 19.30 -22.00 -20.55
C LYS A 95 17.88 -22.33 -20.11
N ARG A 96 17.08 -22.91 -21.01
CA ARG A 96 15.79 -23.47 -20.64
C ARG A 96 15.92 -24.42 -19.44
N GLY A 97 15.07 -24.24 -18.44
CA GLY A 97 15.12 -25.00 -17.19
C GLY A 97 16.11 -24.45 -16.18
N THR A 98 16.49 -23.18 -16.29
CA THR A 98 17.28 -22.48 -15.27
C THR A 98 16.36 -21.71 -14.34
N VAL A 99 16.55 -21.87 -13.04
CA VAL A 99 15.94 -21.07 -11.98
C VAL A 99 17.02 -20.24 -11.32
N LEU A 100 16.76 -18.96 -11.15
CA LEU A 100 17.57 -18.07 -10.34
C LEU A 100 16.83 -17.74 -9.06
N ILE A 101 17.55 -17.77 -7.95
CA ILE A 101 17.10 -17.31 -6.65
C ILE A 101 18.02 -16.17 -6.25
N ASP A 102 17.44 -15.06 -5.81
CA ASP A 102 18.22 -13.89 -5.42
C ASP A 102 19.14 -14.22 -4.24
N CYS A 103 20.43 -13.96 -4.40
CA CYS A 103 21.45 -14.30 -3.40
C CYS A 103 21.39 -13.43 -2.13
N THR A 104 20.56 -12.39 -2.12
CA THR A 104 20.40 -11.47 -0.97
C THR A 104 19.26 -11.86 -0.04
N ILE A 105 18.51 -12.94 -0.36
CA ILE A 105 17.44 -13.45 0.52
C ILE A 105 18.05 -14.02 1.80
N ASN A 106 18.11 -13.20 2.85
CA ASN A 106 18.66 -13.60 4.14
C ASN A 106 17.64 -14.29 5.05
N ASN A 107 16.86 -15.22 4.50
CA ASN A 107 15.90 -16.03 5.26
C ASN A 107 15.62 -17.35 4.53
N GLU A 108 16.06 -18.45 5.13
CA GLU A 108 15.96 -19.78 4.52
C GLU A 108 14.51 -20.17 4.14
N GLY A 109 13.55 -19.79 4.98
CA GLY A 109 12.14 -20.06 4.70
C GLY A 109 11.60 -19.31 3.49
N ARG A 110 12.07 -18.07 3.27
CA ARG A 110 11.77 -17.29 2.07
C ARG A 110 12.44 -17.90 0.84
N GLU A 111 13.71 -18.30 0.93
CA GLU A 111 14.42 -18.99 -0.15
C GLU A 111 13.71 -20.28 -0.58
N ASN A 112 13.37 -21.14 0.39
CA ASN A 112 12.65 -22.39 0.15
C ASN A 112 11.29 -22.13 -0.51
N ASN A 113 10.57 -21.09 -0.07
CA ASN A 113 9.28 -20.71 -0.66
C ASN A 113 9.43 -20.18 -2.08
N THR A 114 10.45 -19.37 -2.37
CA THR A 114 10.78 -18.91 -3.71
C THR A 114 11.10 -20.09 -4.62
N MET A 115 11.97 -21.01 -4.20
CA MET A 115 12.27 -22.21 -4.99
C MET A 115 11.04 -23.07 -5.25
N ALA A 116 10.18 -23.29 -4.24
CA ALA A 116 8.93 -24.02 -4.40
C ALA A 116 7.99 -23.35 -5.40
N HIS A 117 7.89 -22.02 -5.36
CA HIS A 117 7.09 -21.22 -6.29
C HIS A 117 7.56 -21.39 -7.74
N GLU A 118 8.86 -21.25 -8.00
CA GLU A 118 9.43 -21.48 -9.35
C GLU A 118 9.23 -22.92 -9.82
N CYS A 119 9.33 -23.90 -8.91
CA CYS A 119 9.02 -25.29 -9.22
C CYS A 119 7.56 -25.51 -9.64
N VAL A 120 6.60 -24.75 -9.07
CA VAL A 120 5.19 -24.81 -9.48
C VAL A 120 5.02 -24.29 -10.91
N HIS A 121 5.67 -23.16 -11.25
CA HIS A 121 5.65 -22.65 -12.63
C HIS A 121 6.20 -23.68 -13.61
N TRP A 122 7.30 -24.34 -13.27
CA TRP A 122 7.81 -25.42 -14.11
C TRP A 122 6.84 -26.61 -14.23
N PHE A 123 6.20 -26.97 -13.12
CA PHE A 123 5.38 -28.18 -13.03
C PHE A 123 4.08 -28.08 -13.84
N ILE A 124 3.34 -26.97 -13.70
CA ILE A 124 1.99 -26.83 -14.28
C ILE A 124 1.84 -25.68 -15.30
N HIS A 125 2.81 -24.76 -15.41
CA HIS A 125 2.68 -23.60 -16.31
C HIS A 125 3.55 -23.67 -17.58
N ARG A 126 4.46 -24.65 -17.70
CA ARG A 126 5.38 -24.78 -18.85
C ARG A 126 4.73 -24.82 -20.24
N ASN A 127 3.50 -25.33 -20.33
CA ASN A 127 2.79 -25.48 -21.61
C ASN A 127 2.29 -24.12 -22.12
N TYR A 128 1.95 -23.20 -21.21
CA TYR A 128 1.61 -21.82 -21.54
C TYR A 128 2.76 -21.14 -22.30
N PHE A 129 3.97 -21.19 -21.74
CA PHE A 129 5.15 -20.62 -22.39
C PHE A 129 5.45 -21.29 -23.73
N SER A 130 5.32 -22.62 -23.81
CA SER A 130 5.50 -23.36 -25.07
C SER A 130 4.53 -22.91 -26.16
N ASN A 131 3.29 -22.58 -25.80
CA ASN A 131 2.27 -22.04 -26.70
C ASN A 131 2.56 -20.58 -27.08
N LEU A 132 2.96 -19.74 -26.12
CA LEU A 132 3.41 -18.37 -26.39
C LEU A 132 4.55 -18.34 -27.41
N ARG A 133 5.54 -19.24 -27.27
CA ARG A 133 6.66 -19.31 -28.21
C ARG A 133 6.24 -19.64 -29.63
N LYS A 134 5.23 -20.48 -29.82
CA LYS A 134 4.68 -20.76 -31.15
C LYS A 134 4.01 -19.53 -31.76
N LYS A 135 3.30 -18.73 -30.95
CA LYS A 135 2.62 -17.51 -31.41
C LYS A 135 3.58 -16.35 -31.70
N ALA A 136 4.67 -16.24 -30.95
CA ALA A 136 5.65 -15.17 -31.10
C ALA A 136 6.58 -15.35 -32.32
N VAL A 137 6.70 -16.56 -32.89
CA VAL A 137 7.37 -16.73 -34.19
C VAL A 137 6.62 -15.99 -35.32
N ASP A 138 5.34 -15.66 -35.12
CA ASP A 138 4.52 -14.82 -36.01
C ASP A 138 4.36 -13.36 -35.52
N SER A 139 4.99 -12.93 -34.42
CA SER A 139 4.85 -11.55 -33.89
C SER A 139 6.00 -11.10 -32.99
N ASP A 140 6.56 -9.91 -33.27
CA ASP A 140 7.65 -9.24 -32.52
C ASP A 140 7.22 -8.81 -31.10
N ILE A 141 7.09 -9.78 -30.20
CA ILE A 141 6.59 -9.54 -28.85
C ILE A 141 7.52 -10.17 -27.82
N ALA A 142 8.33 -9.32 -27.18
CA ALA A 142 9.14 -9.67 -26.02
C ALA A 142 8.42 -9.24 -24.74
N PHE A 143 8.13 -10.20 -23.86
CA PHE A 143 7.59 -9.94 -22.54
C PHE A 143 8.49 -10.51 -21.46
N ARG A 144 9.11 -9.58 -20.74
CA ARG A 144 9.46 -9.72 -19.33
C ARG A 144 8.18 -9.58 -18.53
N CYS A 145 8.14 -10.17 -17.34
CA CYS A 145 7.18 -9.82 -16.32
C CYS A 145 7.72 -8.61 -15.52
N PRO A 146 7.36 -7.36 -15.82
CA PRO A 146 6.79 -6.53 -14.80
C PRO A 146 5.33 -6.93 -14.73
N VAL A 147 4.76 -7.02 -13.53
CA VAL A 147 3.31 -6.86 -13.42
C VAL A 147 3.00 -5.47 -14.03
N ARG A 148 2.66 -5.43 -15.33
CA ARG A 148 2.45 -4.18 -16.05
C ARG A 148 1.19 -3.54 -15.48
N GLY A 149 1.29 -2.24 -15.27
CA GLY A 149 0.21 -1.39 -14.80
C GLY A 149 -1.09 -1.66 -15.55
N PHE A 150 -2.17 -1.73 -14.77
CA PHE A 150 -3.54 -1.79 -15.25
C PHE A 150 -3.83 -0.64 -16.20
N ASN A 151 -3.78 -0.92 -17.50
CA ASN A 151 -4.43 -0.16 -18.57
C ASN A 151 -4.52 -1.06 -19.81
N GLY A 152 -5.55 -1.91 -19.89
CA GLY A 152 -5.89 -2.61 -21.14
C GLY A 152 -6.53 -3.99 -20.96
N ASN A 153 -7.62 -4.24 -21.69
CA ASN A 153 -8.35 -5.50 -21.79
C ASN A 153 -7.55 -6.60 -22.54
N ASP A 154 -6.48 -7.16 -21.97
CA ASP A 154 -5.78 -8.30 -22.60
C ASP A 154 -5.85 -9.58 -21.75
N ASP A 155 -6.37 -10.67 -22.34
CA ASP A 155 -6.48 -12.00 -21.74
C ASP A 155 -5.12 -12.54 -21.23
N LEU A 156 -4.01 -12.14 -21.85
CA LEU A 156 -2.65 -12.52 -21.45
C LEU A 156 -2.30 -12.06 -20.03
N SER A 157 -2.72 -10.85 -19.64
CA SER A 157 -2.47 -10.32 -18.29
C SER A 157 -3.20 -11.11 -17.20
N ARG A 158 -4.36 -11.69 -17.53
CA ARG A 158 -5.16 -12.51 -16.62
C ARG A 158 -4.59 -13.92 -16.44
N ASP A 159 -3.99 -14.48 -17.49
CA ASP A 159 -3.33 -15.78 -17.42
C ASP A 159 -2.07 -15.75 -16.55
N GLU A 160 -1.22 -14.73 -16.72
CA GLU A 160 -0.02 -14.54 -15.89
C GLU A 160 -0.38 -14.32 -14.42
N GLU A 161 -1.37 -13.46 -14.13
CA GLU A 161 -1.88 -13.25 -12.77
C GLU A 161 -2.43 -14.55 -12.17
N ARG A 162 -3.15 -15.35 -12.96
CA ARG A 162 -3.64 -16.66 -12.52
C ARG A 162 -2.49 -17.59 -12.16
N MET A 163 -1.47 -17.69 -13.02
CA MET A 163 -0.29 -18.53 -12.76
C MET A 163 0.43 -18.12 -11.47
N GLU A 164 0.61 -16.81 -11.26
CA GLU A 164 1.19 -16.25 -10.03
C GLU A 164 0.37 -16.60 -8.79
N ASN A 165 -0.94 -16.39 -8.83
CA ASN A 165 -1.82 -16.72 -7.71
C ASN A 165 -1.80 -18.22 -7.39
N GLN A 166 -1.78 -19.07 -8.42
CA GLN A 166 -1.62 -20.52 -8.26
C GLN A 166 -0.29 -20.86 -7.60
N ALA A 167 0.83 -20.35 -8.11
CA ALA A 167 2.15 -20.63 -7.57
C ALA A 167 2.33 -20.11 -6.13
N ARG A 168 1.85 -18.89 -5.83
CA ARG A 168 1.83 -18.31 -4.47
C ARG A 168 1.05 -19.17 -3.48
N GLY A 169 -0.10 -19.69 -3.89
CA GLY A 169 -0.93 -20.53 -3.05
C GLY A 169 -0.38 -21.95 -2.85
N ILE A 170 0.19 -22.56 -3.89
CA ILE A 170 0.66 -23.96 -3.87
C ILE A 170 2.03 -24.09 -3.19
N ALA A 171 2.97 -23.17 -3.42
CA ALA A 171 4.33 -23.22 -2.87
C ALA A 171 4.41 -23.51 -1.36
N PRO A 172 3.71 -22.78 -0.47
CA PRO A 172 3.74 -23.07 0.97
C PRO A 172 3.14 -24.43 1.32
N ARG A 173 2.21 -24.95 0.51
CA ARG A 173 1.58 -26.27 0.70
C ARG A 173 2.47 -27.42 0.24
N ILE A 174 3.38 -27.18 -0.71
CA ILE A 174 4.46 -28.12 -1.03
C ILE A 174 5.42 -28.24 0.15
N LEU A 175 5.80 -27.11 0.76
CA LEU A 175 6.76 -27.10 1.89
C LEU A 175 6.17 -27.62 3.19
N MET A 176 4.85 -27.46 3.39
CA MET A 176 4.10 -27.97 4.53
C MET A 176 2.91 -28.82 4.06
N PRO A 177 3.13 -30.10 3.71
CA PRO A 177 2.10 -30.97 3.16
C PRO A 177 0.98 -31.20 4.18
N LYS A 178 -0.28 -31.17 3.73
CA LYS A 178 -1.47 -31.12 4.59
C LYS A 178 -1.48 -32.20 5.67
N ILE A 179 -1.30 -33.46 5.30
CA ILE A 179 -1.39 -34.60 6.22
C ILE A 179 -0.27 -34.54 7.27
N THR A 180 0.98 -34.43 6.82
CA THR A 180 2.15 -34.48 7.70
C THR A 180 2.31 -33.22 8.55
N THR A 181 1.85 -32.07 8.07
CA THR A 181 1.78 -30.85 8.88
C THR A 181 0.76 -30.99 10.00
N LYS A 182 -0.41 -31.60 9.74
CA LYS A 182 -1.40 -31.88 10.80
C LYS A 182 -0.84 -32.82 11.87
N ILE A 183 -0.13 -33.87 11.48
CA ILE A 183 0.55 -34.78 12.42
C ILE A 183 1.53 -33.98 13.29
N LYS A 184 2.39 -33.15 12.66
CA LYS A 184 3.37 -32.38 13.41
C LYS A 184 2.73 -31.36 14.36
N LEU A 185 1.66 -30.70 13.92
CA LEU A 185 0.91 -29.78 14.77
C LEU A 185 0.29 -30.51 15.96
N GLN A 186 -0.33 -31.68 15.76
CA GLN A 186 -0.86 -32.47 16.87
C GLN A 186 0.22 -32.81 17.92
N GLU A 187 1.43 -33.20 17.48
CA GLU A 187 2.57 -33.41 18.39
C GLU A 187 2.93 -32.15 19.18
N LEU A 188 3.05 -31.00 18.50
CA LEU A 188 3.42 -29.73 19.14
C LEU A 188 2.36 -29.27 20.14
N PHE A 189 1.08 -29.33 19.78
CA PHE A 189 -0.02 -28.93 20.68
C PHE A 189 -0.07 -29.82 21.94
N VAL A 190 0.20 -31.12 21.81
CA VAL A 190 0.30 -32.04 22.95
C VAL A 190 1.53 -31.72 23.80
N ALA A 191 2.70 -31.51 23.20
CA ALA A 191 3.93 -31.18 23.91
C ALA A 191 3.80 -29.89 24.73
N HIS A 192 3.07 -28.91 24.19
CA HIS A 192 2.78 -27.64 24.85
C HIS A 192 1.58 -27.66 25.81
N SER A 193 0.90 -28.81 25.96
CA SER A 193 -0.33 -28.93 26.77
C SER A 193 -1.36 -27.83 26.47
N TYR A 194 -1.53 -27.51 25.18
CA TYR A 194 -2.35 -26.38 24.76
C TYR A 194 -3.82 -26.54 25.18
N SER A 195 -4.41 -25.46 25.68
CA SER A 195 -5.84 -25.33 25.97
C SER A 195 -6.33 -23.97 25.55
N THR A 196 -7.53 -23.89 24.97
CA THR A 196 -8.17 -22.63 24.58
C THR A 196 -8.48 -21.72 25.78
N GLU A 197 -8.58 -22.29 26.97
CA GLU A 197 -8.80 -21.58 28.23
C GLU A 197 -7.49 -21.09 28.87
N ASN A 198 -6.33 -21.41 28.28
CA ASN A 198 -5.04 -21.00 28.82
C ASN A 198 -4.88 -19.46 28.69
N PRO A 199 -4.66 -18.72 29.80
CA PRO A 199 -4.45 -17.28 29.75
C PRO A 199 -3.19 -16.87 28.95
N ASN A 200 -2.24 -17.79 28.79
CA ASN A 200 -1.02 -17.59 28.00
C ASN A 200 -1.12 -18.19 26.58
N ARG A 201 -2.34 -18.41 26.05
CA ARG A 201 -2.53 -19.09 24.76
C ARG A 201 -1.73 -18.48 23.61
N ILE A 202 -1.61 -17.16 23.53
CA ILE A 202 -0.92 -16.47 22.43
C ILE A 202 0.59 -16.74 22.48
N ALA A 203 1.19 -16.74 23.67
CA ALA A 203 2.60 -17.08 23.83
C ALA A 203 2.85 -18.55 23.41
N VAL A 204 2.00 -19.47 23.87
CA VAL A 204 2.10 -20.90 23.50
C VAL A 204 1.92 -21.09 21.99
N LEU A 205 0.96 -20.42 21.36
CA LEU A 205 0.77 -20.47 19.92
C LEU A 205 1.96 -19.88 19.16
N THR A 206 2.59 -18.83 19.69
CA THR A 206 3.81 -18.24 19.12
C THR A 206 4.97 -19.24 19.15
N ASP A 207 5.16 -19.96 20.27
CA ASP A 207 6.17 -21.01 20.38
C ASP A 207 5.91 -22.17 19.40
N ILE A 208 4.65 -22.59 19.26
CA ILE A 208 4.26 -23.60 18.28
C ILE A 208 4.55 -23.13 16.84
N VAL A 209 4.30 -21.86 16.51
CA VAL A 209 4.64 -21.31 15.18
C VAL A 209 6.15 -21.33 14.96
N ASP A 210 6.95 -20.92 15.94
CA ASP A 210 8.41 -20.93 15.88
C ASP A 210 8.94 -22.35 15.66
N GLU A 211 8.44 -23.32 16.40
CA GLU A 211 8.83 -24.74 16.27
C GLU A 211 8.38 -25.34 14.94
N LEU A 212 7.17 -25.03 14.47
CA LEU A 212 6.68 -25.49 13.17
C LEU A 212 7.52 -24.93 12.02
N ALA A 213 7.83 -23.63 12.07
CA ALA A 213 8.66 -22.95 11.08
C ALA A 213 10.07 -23.53 11.04
N MET A 214 10.67 -23.74 12.22
CA MET A 214 11.97 -24.38 12.37
C MET A 214 11.96 -25.81 11.82
N PHE A 215 10.93 -26.61 12.14
CA PHE A 215 10.83 -28.01 11.72
C PHE A 215 10.71 -28.16 10.20
N PHE A 216 9.84 -27.37 9.56
CA PHE A 216 9.63 -27.42 8.11
C PHE A 216 10.60 -26.55 7.30
N ARG A 217 11.46 -25.78 7.98
CA ARG A 217 12.40 -24.80 7.38
C ARG A 217 11.68 -23.78 6.49
N VAL A 218 10.58 -23.23 7.00
CA VAL A 218 9.77 -22.19 6.35
C VAL A 218 9.80 -20.89 7.16
N SER A 219 9.27 -19.79 6.61
CA SER A 219 9.16 -18.55 7.37
C SER A 219 8.13 -18.71 8.50
N LYS A 220 8.34 -18.00 9.61
CA LYS A 220 7.38 -17.95 10.73
C LYS A 220 5.99 -17.52 10.26
N GLU A 221 5.93 -16.57 9.33
CA GLU A 221 4.69 -16.12 8.71
C GLU A 221 3.99 -17.22 7.90
N SER A 222 4.74 -17.97 7.09
CA SER A 222 4.17 -19.10 6.34
C SER A 222 3.62 -20.17 7.29
N ALA A 223 4.35 -20.49 8.37
CA ALA A 223 3.90 -21.44 9.38
C ALA A 223 2.64 -20.96 10.10
N LYS A 224 2.58 -19.68 10.49
CA LYS A 224 1.40 -19.04 11.11
C LYS A 224 0.16 -19.19 10.23
N TYR A 225 0.23 -18.77 8.98
CA TYR A 225 -0.93 -18.88 8.07
C TYR A 225 -1.28 -20.34 7.76
N ARG A 226 -0.29 -21.25 7.75
CA ARG A 226 -0.58 -22.67 7.55
C ARG A 226 -1.35 -23.28 8.73
N MET A 227 -1.09 -22.85 9.96
CA MET A 227 -1.88 -23.26 11.13
C MET A 227 -3.33 -22.80 11.01
N VAL A 228 -3.56 -21.57 10.55
CA VAL A 228 -4.91 -21.04 10.28
C VAL A 228 -5.60 -21.85 9.17
N ASP A 229 -4.92 -22.04 8.03
CA ASP A 229 -5.46 -22.81 6.88
C ASP A 229 -5.85 -24.24 7.26
N LEU A 230 -5.17 -24.85 8.23
CA LEU A 230 -5.43 -26.23 8.69
C LEU A 230 -6.41 -26.32 9.85
N GLY A 231 -6.86 -25.19 10.41
CA GLY A 231 -7.79 -25.11 11.53
C GLY A 231 -7.17 -25.34 12.91
N PHE A 232 -5.87 -25.12 13.06
CA PHE A 232 -5.14 -25.26 14.33
C PHE A 232 -4.97 -23.91 15.06
N MET A 233 -5.32 -22.80 14.43
CA MET A 233 -5.28 -21.46 15.00
C MET A 233 -6.46 -20.66 14.47
N SER A 234 -7.10 -19.84 15.32
CA SER A 234 -8.10 -18.88 14.86
C SER A 234 -7.44 -17.76 14.06
N TYR A 235 -8.22 -17.08 13.23
CA TYR A 235 -7.68 -15.93 12.51
C TYR A 235 -7.33 -14.80 13.49
N GLU A 236 -8.16 -14.61 14.51
CA GLU A 236 -8.02 -13.60 15.55
C GLU A 236 -6.73 -13.79 16.36
N ASP A 237 -6.45 -15.00 16.84
CA ASP A 237 -5.20 -15.29 17.57
C ASP A 237 -3.97 -15.06 16.66
N SER A 238 -4.09 -15.30 15.34
CA SER A 238 -2.99 -15.08 14.40
C SER A 238 -2.59 -13.60 14.23
N LEU A 239 -3.53 -12.67 14.50
CA LEU A 239 -3.27 -11.23 14.48
C LEU A 239 -2.49 -10.77 15.72
N GLU A 240 -2.59 -11.49 16.83
CA GLU A 240 -1.84 -11.19 18.06
C GLU A 240 -0.39 -11.69 18.02
N ILE A 241 -0.10 -12.70 17.19
CA ILE A 241 1.23 -13.32 17.07
C ILE A 241 2.13 -12.54 16.09
N TYR A 242 3.31 -12.15 16.59
CA TYR A 242 4.28 -11.26 15.90
C TYR A 242 3.72 -9.88 15.54
N ASN A 243 2.85 -9.35 16.40
CA ASN A 243 2.42 -7.96 16.32
C ASN A 243 3.54 -7.03 16.86
N TYR A 244 4.50 -6.70 15.99
CA TYR A 244 5.64 -5.85 16.34
C TYR A 244 5.31 -4.34 16.37
N ASP A 245 4.10 -3.94 15.98
CA ASP A 245 3.69 -2.54 15.80
C ASP A 245 2.95 -1.94 17.02
N ASN A 246 3.00 -2.61 18.18
CA ASN A 246 2.24 -2.20 19.35
C ASN A 246 2.90 -1.06 20.16
N ASN A 247 3.16 0.08 19.51
CA ASN A 247 3.32 1.38 20.17
C ASN A 247 1.93 2.04 20.31
N GLY A 248 1.08 1.52 21.20
CA GLY A 248 0.00 2.28 21.85
C GLY A 248 -1.09 2.92 20.97
N ALA A 249 -1.22 2.57 19.70
CA ALA A 249 -2.36 2.93 18.88
C ALA A 249 -3.10 1.65 18.51
N PHE A 250 -4.37 1.58 18.89
CA PHE A 250 -5.30 0.54 18.48
C PHE A 250 -5.48 0.60 16.95
N GLU A 251 -4.55 0.02 16.20
CA GLU A 251 -4.66 -0.17 14.76
C GLU A 251 -5.61 -1.34 14.51
N TRP A 252 -6.88 -0.99 14.36
CA TRP A 252 -7.87 -1.87 13.75
C TRP A 252 -7.51 -1.97 12.26
N ASP A 253 -6.70 -2.97 11.93
CA ASP A 253 -6.27 -3.23 10.55
C ASP A 253 -7.49 -3.64 9.70
N ALA A 254 -7.98 -2.67 8.94
CA ALA A 254 -9.10 -2.79 8.01
C ALA A 254 -8.76 -3.69 6.79
N ASP A 255 -7.57 -4.29 6.74
CA ASP A 255 -7.26 -5.38 5.81
C ASP A 255 -8.12 -6.62 6.02
N THR A 256 -8.76 -6.75 7.19
CA THR A 256 -9.52 -7.94 7.60
C THR A 256 -11.04 -7.76 7.59
N HIS A 257 -11.53 -6.52 7.64
CA HIS A 257 -12.96 -6.20 7.66
C HIS A 257 -13.30 -5.11 6.65
N PRO A 258 -13.26 -5.41 5.34
CA PRO A 258 -13.92 -4.54 4.40
C PRO A 258 -15.41 -4.47 4.72
N LEU A 259 -15.96 -3.26 4.69
CA LEU A 259 -17.40 -3.04 4.70
C LEU A 259 -17.98 -3.69 3.43
N THR A 260 -18.33 -4.97 3.53
CA THR A 260 -18.94 -5.72 2.45
C THR A 260 -20.39 -5.28 2.33
N VAL A 261 -20.63 -4.32 1.44
CA VAL A 261 -21.98 -4.01 0.98
C VAL A 261 -22.29 -5.00 -0.13
N LYS A 262 -23.42 -5.69 -0.05
CA LYS A 262 -23.86 -6.76 -1.00
C LYS A 262 -23.90 -6.35 -2.48
N SER A 263 -23.60 -5.10 -2.83
CA SER A 263 -23.67 -4.53 -4.18
C SER A 263 -22.31 -4.15 -4.78
N SER A 264 -21.17 -4.42 -4.12
CA SER A 264 -19.83 -4.09 -4.63
C SER A 264 -18.91 -5.31 -4.54
N ASP A 265 -18.35 -5.73 -5.68
CA ASP A 265 -17.38 -6.84 -5.78
C ASP A 265 -15.99 -6.50 -5.20
N ARG A 266 -15.82 -5.34 -4.54
CA ARG A 266 -14.53 -4.89 -4.01
C ARG A 266 -14.61 -4.42 -2.56
N PRO A 267 -13.57 -4.70 -1.74
CA PRO A 267 -13.51 -4.31 -0.35
C PRO A 267 -13.54 -2.77 -0.18
N LEU A 268 -14.45 -2.28 0.67
CA LEU A 268 -14.65 -0.85 0.96
C LEU A 268 -14.14 -0.51 2.38
N THR A 269 -13.59 0.69 2.55
CA THR A 269 -13.16 1.24 3.86
C THR A 269 -13.58 2.69 4.02
N ARG A 270 -13.93 3.10 5.24
CA ARG A 270 -14.16 4.51 5.62
C ARG A 270 -12.93 5.15 6.24
N ARG A 271 -11.88 4.36 6.50
CA ARG A 271 -10.62 4.82 7.08
C ARG A 271 -9.50 4.79 6.04
N ILE A 272 -8.76 5.89 5.98
CA ILE A 272 -7.63 6.13 5.09
C ILE A 272 -6.56 6.87 5.89
N ASN A 273 -5.33 6.39 5.92
CA ASN A 273 -4.22 7.12 6.57
C ASN A 273 -3.82 8.35 5.73
N MET A 274 -3.08 9.28 6.33
CA MET A 274 -2.74 10.55 5.67
C MET A 274 -1.89 10.37 4.41
N GLY A 275 -0.92 9.44 4.41
CA GLY A 275 -0.09 9.15 3.25
C GLY A 275 -0.89 8.64 2.05
N ASN A 276 -1.81 7.70 2.30
CA ASN A 276 -2.71 7.17 1.27
C ASN A 276 -3.72 8.23 0.79
N ALA A 277 -4.21 9.10 1.70
CA ALA A 277 -5.06 10.22 1.34
C ALA A 277 -4.33 11.21 0.43
N PHE A 278 -3.04 11.47 0.68
CA PHE A 278 -2.22 12.31 -0.18
C PHE A 278 -1.97 11.69 -1.55
N TYR A 279 -1.63 10.40 -1.57
CA TYR A 279 -1.51 9.65 -2.82
C TYR A 279 -2.80 9.75 -3.64
N GLU A 280 -3.96 9.47 -3.04
CA GLU A 280 -5.25 9.53 -3.72
C GLU A 280 -5.62 10.95 -4.16
N TYR A 281 -5.41 11.97 -3.31
CA TYR A 281 -5.64 13.38 -3.66
C TYR A 281 -4.77 13.85 -4.83
N SER A 282 -3.54 13.35 -4.94
CA SER A 282 -2.63 13.71 -6.03
C SER A 282 -3.08 13.11 -7.37
N LYS A 283 -3.62 11.88 -7.36
CA LYS A 283 -3.96 11.11 -8.57
C LYS A 283 -5.43 11.22 -8.98
N ASN A 284 -6.34 11.50 -8.05
CA ASN A 284 -7.78 11.48 -8.27
C ASN A 284 -8.37 12.90 -8.24
N GLU A 285 -8.72 13.41 -9.43
CA GLU A 285 -9.32 14.74 -9.59
C GLU A 285 -10.67 14.88 -8.90
N GLN A 286 -11.49 13.84 -8.92
CA GLN A 286 -12.83 13.87 -8.31
C GLN A 286 -12.75 13.93 -6.79
N PHE A 287 -11.83 13.17 -6.21
CA PHE A 287 -11.58 13.22 -4.77
C PHE A 287 -11.10 14.61 -4.36
N ARG A 288 -10.17 15.17 -5.12
CA ARG A 288 -9.66 16.53 -4.92
C ARG A 288 -10.75 17.59 -5.01
N GLU A 289 -11.60 17.55 -6.03
CA GLU A 289 -12.75 18.45 -6.14
C GLU A 289 -13.75 18.29 -4.98
N THR A 290 -13.95 17.06 -4.51
CA THR A 290 -14.84 16.76 -3.38
C THR A 290 -14.34 17.42 -2.10
N LEU A 291 -13.02 17.38 -1.83
CA LEU A 291 -12.42 18.04 -0.67
C LEU A 291 -12.35 19.57 -0.83
N GLN A 292 -12.02 20.08 -2.01
CA GLN A 292 -11.95 21.52 -2.29
C GLN A 292 -13.28 22.25 -2.06
N ARG A 293 -14.40 21.53 -2.11
CA ARG A 293 -15.72 22.06 -1.72
C ARG A 293 -15.83 22.38 -0.23
N GLY A 294 -14.85 22.01 0.59
CA GLY A 294 -14.71 22.41 2.00
C GLY A 294 -15.74 21.80 2.95
N ARG A 295 -16.40 20.71 2.54
CA ARG A 295 -17.51 20.07 3.27
C ARG A 295 -17.08 18.91 4.18
N PHE A 296 -15.84 18.46 4.05
CA PHE A 296 -15.30 17.30 4.75
C PHE A 296 -14.05 17.71 5.55
N ARG A 297 -13.84 17.09 6.71
CA ARG A 297 -12.62 17.18 7.52
C ARG A 297 -12.03 15.81 7.74
N TYR A 298 -10.71 15.76 7.85
CA TYR A 298 -10.03 14.55 8.25
C TYR A 298 -9.96 14.45 9.77
N VAL A 299 -10.63 13.44 10.32
CA VAL A 299 -10.73 13.19 11.76
C VAL A 299 -10.61 11.69 12.00
N GLU A 300 -9.73 11.28 12.93
CA GLU A 300 -9.55 9.87 13.33
C GLU A 300 -9.37 8.89 12.13
N ASN A 301 -8.53 9.28 11.16
CA ASN A 301 -8.26 8.56 9.91
C ASN A 301 -9.45 8.45 8.93
N ALA A 302 -10.46 9.34 9.00
CA ALA A 302 -11.60 9.35 8.06
C ALA A 302 -11.92 10.76 7.57
N PHE A 303 -12.49 10.88 6.36
CA PHE A 303 -13.04 12.14 5.86
C PHE A 303 -14.52 12.25 6.23
N VAL A 304 -14.84 13.15 7.16
CA VAL A 304 -16.15 13.28 7.81
C VAL A 304 -16.77 14.63 7.51
N ILE A 305 -18.09 14.70 7.34
CA ILE A 305 -18.82 15.97 7.13
C ILE A 305 -18.46 16.97 8.24
N ASP A 306 -18.07 18.18 7.84
CA ASP A 306 -17.72 19.30 8.73
C ASP A 306 -18.98 19.93 9.35
N ASN A 307 -19.57 19.25 10.32
CA ASN A 307 -20.75 19.72 11.06
C ASN A 307 -20.66 19.31 12.53
N GLU A 308 -21.16 20.16 13.45
CA GLU A 308 -21.14 19.91 14.89
C GLU A 308 -21.90 18.63 15.31
N LYS A 309 -22.85 18.17 14.48
CA LYS A 309 -23.50 16.85 14.63
C LYS A 309 -22.48 15.70 14.58
N TYR A 310 -21.41 15.84 13.80
CA TYR A 310 -20.47 14.74 13.49
C TYR A 310 -19.07 14.94 14.07
N VAL A 311 -18.61 16.18 14.25
CA VAL A 311 -17.27 16.51 14.75
C VAL A 311 -17.33 17.54 15.87
N TYR A 312 -16.51 17.35 16.91
CA TYR A 312 -16.34 18.30 18.01
C TYR A 312 -14.85 18.48 18.34
N LYS A 313 -14.52 19.51 19.12
CA LYS A 313 -13.17 19.71 19.67
C LYS A 313 -13.14 19.25 21.13
N ASN A 314 -12.16 18.44 21.50
CA ASN A 314 -11.92 18.09 22.90
C ASN A 314 -11.21 19.25 23.63
N ASP A 315 -10.98 19.06 24.94
CA ASP A 315 -10.35 20.04 25.81
C ASP A 315 -8.90 20.38 25.40
N ASP A 316 -8.23 19.47 24.70
CA ASP A 316 -6.88 19.64 24.14
C ASP A 316 -6.89 20.36 22.77
N GLY A 317 -8.08 20.72 22.26
CA GLY A 317 -8.25 21.41 20.98
C GLY A 317 -8.21 20.50 19.75
N GLU A 318 -8.07 19.19 19.92
CA GLU A 318 -8.08 18.19 18.87
C GLU A 318 -9.50 17.92 18.36
N LEU A 319 -9.65 17.73 17.06
CA LEU A 319 -10.91 17.32 16.45
C LEU A 319 -11.16 15.82 16.71
N ARG A 320 -12.35 15.50 17.20
CA ARG A 320 -12.81 14.14 17.53
C ARG A 320 -14.19 13.89 16.95
N LEU A 321 -14.49 12.63 16.66
CA LEU A 321 -15.83 12.21 16.22
C LEU A 321 -16.81 12.26 17.37
N THR A 322 -18.00 12.84 17.16
CA THR A 322 -19.09 12.78 18.15
C THR A 322 -19.51 11.32 18.40
N PRO A 323 -20.10 11.00 19.57
CA PRO A 323 -20.69 9.68 19.78
C PRO A 323 -21.68 9.28 18.69
N TYR A 324 -22.43 10.25 18.16
CA TYR A 324 -23.34 10.04 17.03
C TYR A 324 -22.60 9.62 15.76
N ALA A 325 -21.55 10.33 15.35
CA ALA A 325 -20.77 9.97 14.15
C ALA A 325 -20.12 8.59 14.24
N ARG A 326 -19.73 8.15 15.45
CA ARG A 326 -19.19 6.81 15.66
C ARG A 326 -20.24 5.70 15.49
N GLN A 327 -21.51 5.98 15.82
CA GLN A 327 -22.61 5.04 15.68
C GLN A 327 -23.25 5.08 14.27
N HIS A 328 -23.09 6.20 13.55
CA HIS A 328 -23.67 6.43 12.22
C HIS A 328 -22.62 6.89 11.18
N PRO A 329 -21.52 6.13 10.98
CA PRO A 329 -20.45 6.53 10.06
C PRO A 329 -20.92 6.58 8.59
N GLU A 330 -21.93 5.80 8.21
CA GLU A 330 -22.52 5.79 6.87
C GLU A 330 -23.21 7.11 6.48
N GLU A 331 -23.65 7.91 7.45
CA GLU A 331 -24.31 9.19 7.18
C GLU A 331 -23.32 10.31 6.90
N CYS A 332 -22.07 10.17 7.36
CA CYS A 332 -21.16 11.30 7.51
C CYS A 332 -19.74 11.07 7.01
N THR A 333 -19.35 9.86 6.60
CA THR A 333 -17.97 9.55 6.19
C THR A 333 -17.87 9.13 4.73
N LEU A 334 -16.84 9.63 4.04
CA LEU A 334 -16.50 9.15 2.70
C LEU A 334 -15.98 7.71 2.76
N ILE A 335 -16.29 6.94 1.72
CA ILE A 335 -15.86 5.56 1.55
C ILE A 335 -14.87 5.44 0.38
N PHE A 336 -13.88 4.57 0.56
CA PHE A 336 -12.81 4.27 -0.39
C PHE A 336 -12.88 2.78 -0.74
N THR A 337 -12.60 2.46 -1.99
CA THR A 337 -12.46 1.07 -2.45
C THR A 337 -11.00 0.72 -2.42
N TYR A 338 -10.60 -0.38 -1.78
CA TYR A 338 -9.21 -0.83 -1.91
C TYR A 338 -8.95 -1.27 -3.34
N THR A 339 -7.96 -0.62 -3.97
CA THR A 339 -7.38 -1.08 -5.21
C THR A 339 -5.97 -1.57 -4.93
N ILE A 340 -5.61 -2.73 -5.46
CA ILE A 340 -4.23 -3.18 -5.46
C ILE A 340 -3.46 -2.21 -6.36
N ASN A 341 -2.68 -1.32 -5.77
CA ASN A 341 -1.73 -0.51 -6.52
C ASN A 341 -0.37 -1.18 -6.36
N LEU A 342 0.14 -1.70 -7.47
CA LEU A 342 1.48 -2.22 -7.53
C LEU A 342 2.40 -1.03 -7.82
N ASP A 343 3.15 -0.62 -6.82
CA ASP A 343 4.08 0.50 -6.94
C ASP A 343 5.38 -0.02 -7.55
N PHE A 344 5.56 0.17 -8.86
CA PHE A 344 6.83 -0.10 -9.55
C PHE A 344 7.68 1.17 -9.52
N GLY A 345 8.28 1.43 -8.37
CA GLY A 345 9.36 2.39 -8.27
C GLY A 345 10.55 1.93 -9.11
N SER A 346 10.73 2.53 -10.28
CA SER A 346 12.02 2.61 -10.98
C SER A 346 12.66 1.31 -11.49
N ALA A 347 11.89 0.38 -12.04
CA ALA A 347 12.50 -0.58 -12.97
C ALA A 347 12.93 0.17 -14.24
N GLY A 348 14.23 0.38 -14.41
CA GLY A 348 14.83 1.04 -15.56
C GLY A 348 14.29 0.48 -16.89
N LYS A 349 14.25 1.31 -17.93
CA LYS A 349 13.89 0.85 -19.29
C LYS A 349 14.86 -0.25 -19.72
N VAL A 350 14.35 -1.47 -19.83
CA VAL A 350 15.17 -2.62 -20.22
C VAL A 350 14.86 -3.11 -21.64
N PRO A 351 15.87 -3.45 -22.49
CA PRO A 351 15.66 -3.79 -23.90
C PRO A 351 14.70 -4.96 -24.20
N SER A 352 14.07 -4.85 -25.38
CA SER A 352 12.94 -5.62 -25.90
C SER A 352 13.25 -7.03 -26.43
N ASN A 353 14.08 -7.84 -25.76
CA ASN A 353 14.48 -9.16 -26.29
C ASN A 353 14.53 -10.31 -25.25
N MET A 354 13.44 -10.60 -24.54
CA MET A 354 13.38 -11.76 -23.63
C MET A 354 11.99 -12.40 -23.58
N MET A 355 11.81 -13.53 -24.28
CA MET A 355 10.63 -14.41 -24.15
C MET A 355 10.92 -15.55 -23.16
N GLY A 356 9.93 -15.89 -22.33
CA GLY A 356 9.93 -17.13 -21.52
C GLY A 356 10.61 -17.03 -20.16
N LEU A 357 10.64 -15.85 -19.55
CA LEU A 357 11.04 -15.68 -18.17
C LEU A 357 9.81 -15.40 -17.32
N LEU A 358 9.75 -15.99 -16.13
CA LEU A 358 8.75 -15.68 -15.11
C LEU A 358 9.48 -15.32 -13.83
N THR A 359 9.15 -14.18 -13.24
CA THR A 359 9.93 -13.57 -12.16
C THR A 359 9.05 -13.29 -10.96
N ARG A 360 9.39 -13.88 -9.82
CA ARG A 360 8.76 -13.57 -8.54
C ARG A 360 9.32 -12.27 -7.99
N VAL A 361 8.47 -11.25 -7.90
CA VAL A 361 8.76 -9.99 -7.19
C VAL A 361 8.09 -10.03 -5.81
N GLU A 362 8.78 -9.57 -4.77
CA GLU A 362 8.24 -9.19 -3.46
C GLU A 362 7.31 -7.99 -3.68
N THR A 363 6.13 -8.27 -4.21
CA THR A 363 5.07 -7.28 -4.28
C THR A 363 4.62 -7.04 -2.85
N SER A 364 5.07 -5.97 -2.22
CA SER A 364 4.25 -5.31 -1.21
C SER A 364 2.99 -4.90 -1.97
N SER A 365 1.97 -5.75 -1.95
CA SER A 365 0.66 -5.42 -2.52
C SER A 365 0.06 -4.39 -1.59
N LYS A 366 0.51 -3.13 -1.69
CA LYS A 366 -0.10 -2.03 -0.97
C LYS A 366 -1.49 -1.88 -1.56
N LYS A 367 -2.49 -2.39 -0.84
CA LYS A 367 -3.89 -2.05 -1.09
C LYS A 367 -4.01 -0.56 -0.82
N LEU A 368 -4.01 0.26 -1.87
CA LEU A 368 -4.20 1.69 -1.72
C LEU A 368 -5.70 1.98 -1.80
N PRO A 369 -6.28 2.65 -0.80
CA PRO A 369 -7.67 3.08 -0.83
C PRO A 369 -7.86 4.10 -1.96
N LYS A 370 -8.79 3.80 -2.87
CA LYS A 370 -9.15 4.62 -4.03
C LYS A 370 -10.55 5.20 -3.84
N TYR A 371 -10.68 6.50 -4.03
CA TYR A 371 -11.96 7.17 -4.03
C TYR A 371 -12.70 6.90 -5.34
N THR A 372 -13.95 6.46 -5.26
CA THR A 372 -14.81 6.27 -6.42
C THR A 372 -16.16 6.91 -6.16
N HIS A 373 -16.77 7.47 -7.20
CA HIS A 373 -18.20 7.75 -7.17
C HIS A 373 -18.95 6.46 -6.95
N ASN A 374 -19.81 6.49 -5.95
CA ASN A 374 -20.70 5.39 -5.60
C ASN A 374 -21.89 5.99 -4.84
N VAL A 375 -22.98 5.25 -4.83
CA VAL A 375 -24.25 5.67 -4.21
C VAL A 375 -24.06 6.12 -2.76
N GLN A 376 -23.13 5.53 -1.99
CA GLN A 376 -22.90 5.93 -0.60
C GLN A 376 -22.15 7.27 -0.50
N ASN A 377 -21.10 7.48 -1.31
CA ASN A 377 -20.42 8.77 -1.37
C ASN A 377 -21.36 9.87 -1.89
N ASP A 378 -22.20 9.57 -2.88
CA ASP A 378 -23.16 10.52 -3.42
C ASP A 378 -24.18 10.94 -2.35
N LEU A 379 -24.73 9.98 -1.58
CA LEU A 379 -25.63 10.27 -0.46
C LEU A 379 -24.97 11.10 0.65
N VAL A 380 -23.71 10.80 0.99
CA VAL A 380 -22.96 11.57 1.98
C VAL A 380 -22.66 12.99 1.48
N ILE A 381 -22.34 13.16 0.19
CA ILE A 381 -22.12 14.46 -0.44
C ILE A 381 -23.43 15.27 -0.52
N GLU A 382 -24.55 14.63 -0.84
CA GLU A 382 -25.87 15.24 -0.81
C GLU A 382 -26.26 15.66 0.61
N ASN A 383 -26.05 14.80 1.59
CA ASN A 383 -26.25 15.12 3.01
C ASN A 383 -25.39 16.33 3.41
N ALA A 384 -24.11 16.34 3.02
CA ALA A 384 -23.21 17.45 3.24
C ALA A 384 -23.69 18.77 2.58
N ALA A 385 -24.42 18.67 1.46
CA ALA A 385 -25.02 19.81 0.77
C ALA A 385 -26.30 20.35 1.44
N THR A 386 -26.96 19.60 2.34
CA THR A 386 -28.12 20.09 3.09
C THR A 386 -27.74 21.12 4.17
N PHE A 387 -26.49 21.12 4.63
CA PHE A 387 -25.94 22.10 5.58
C PHE A 387 -25.57 23.46 4.92
N LYS A 388 -25.91 23.66 3.64
CA LYS A 388 -25.45 24.75 2.75
C LYS A 388 -26.15 26.10 2.94
N GLU A 389 -27.38 26.16 3.46
CA GLU A 389 -28.11 27.43 3.57
C GLU A 389 -27.47 28.45 4.53
N GLU A 390 -26.67 27.99 5.50
CA GLU A 390 -25.97 28.88 6.44
C GLU A 390 -24.66 29.46 5.86
N PHE A 391 -24.00 28.76 4.95
CA PHE A 391 -22.74 29.18 4.34
C PHE A 391 -22.95 30.21 3.22
N GLU A 392 -23.96 30.02 2.37
CA GLU A 392 -24.23 30.91 1.22
C GLU A 392 -24.67 32.32 1.64
N LYS A 393 -25.38 32.46 2.76
CA LYS A 393 -25.73 33.78 3.36
C LYS A 393 -24.51 34.57 3.83
N LYS A 394 -23.39 33.91 4.11
CA LYS A 394 -22.14 34.54 4.56
C LYS A 394 -21.23 34.93 3.37
N TYR A 395 -21.28 34.16 2.29
CA TYR A 395 -20.47 34.31 1.07
C TYR A 395 -20.83 35.56 0.23
N ALA A 396 -22.12 35.91 0.14
CA ALA A 396 -22.57 37.06 -0.67
C ALA A 396 -22.09 38.44 -0.16
N ARG A 397 -21.50 38.52 1.04
CA ARG A 397 -20.95 39.78 1.59
C ARG A 397 -19.50 40.06 1.21
N PHE A 398 -18.79 39.14 0.57
CA PHE A 398 -17.31 39.18 0.52
C PHE A 398 -16.70 39.59 -0.82
N VAL A 399 -17.40 39.49 -1.95
CA VAL A 399 -16.82 39.72 -3.28
C VAL A 399 -17.01 41.17 -3.75
N ALA A 400 -16.21 42.08 -3.20
CA ALA A 400 -15.91 43.39 -3.80
C ALA A 400 -14.76 44.07 -3.06
N THR A 401 -13.49 43.85 -3.45
CA THR A 401 -12.39 44.64 -2.86
C THR A 401 -11.17 44.79 -3.77
N THR A 402 -10.61 46.01 -3.83
CA THR A 402 -9.48 46.46 -4.67
C THR A 402 -8.15 46.60 -3.88
N LYS A 403 -7.96 45.82 -2.81
CA LYS A 403 -6.85 45.98 -1.84
C LYS A 403 -5.56 45.28 -2.29
N THR A 404 -4.41 45.71 -1.77
CA THR A 404 -3.13 45.00 -1.90
C THR A 404 -2.98 43.87 -0.87
N PHE A 405 -2.01 42.96 -1.06
CA PHE A 405 -1.72 41.89 -0.09
C PHE A 405 -1.48 42.44 1.31
N SER A 406 -0.60 43.44 1.47
CA SER A 406 -0.25 43.96 2.79
C SER A 406 -1.45 44.63 3.47
N GLN A 407 -2.30 45.33 2.72
CA GLN A 407 -3.53 45.94 3.25
C GLN A 407 -4.50 44.86 3.75
N ARG A 408 -4.69 43.79 2.97
CA ARG A 408 -5.60 42.71 3.35
C ARG A 408 -5.08 41.90 4.53
N ALA A 409 -3.78 41.59 4.56
CA ALA A 409 -3.13 40.91 5.67
C ALA A 409 -3.17 41.76 6.96
N ALA A 410 -2.95 43.07 6.85
CA ALA A 410 -3.04 44.01 7.98
C ALA A 410 -4.45 44.05 8.58
N GLU A 411 -5.51 43.98 7.75
CA GLU A 411 -6.88 43.92 8.24
C GLU A 411 -7.17 42.65 9.04
N HIS A 412 -6.74 41.49 8.55
CA HIS A 412 -6.90 40.23 9.28
C HIS A 412 -6.14 40.25 10.60
N MET A 413 -4.91 40.79 10.61
CA MET A 413 -4.11 40.96 11.83
C MET A 413 -4.76 41.94 12.82
N ALA A 414 -5.29 43.07 12.34
CA ALA A 414 -5.96 44.07 13.17
C ALA A 414 -7.26 43.52 13.77
N ALA A 415 -8.05 42.77 12.98
CA ALA A 415 -9.27 42.12 13.47
C ALA A 415 -9.00 41.13 14.61
N GLN A 416 -7.82 40.49 14.59
CA GLN A 416 -7.37 39.58 15.65
C GLN A 416 -6.49 40.26 16.71
N LYS A 417 -6.31 41.58 16.66
CA LYS A 417 -5.49 42.38 17.59
C LYS A 417 -4.04 41.90 17.71
N TRP A 418 -3.42 41.48 16.60
CA TRP A 418 -2.03 41.05 16.59
C TRP A 418 -1.07 42.21 16.84
N ASN A 419 0.07 41.89 17.45
CA ASN A 419 1.25 42.75 17.55
C ASN A 419 2.47 41.98 17.00
N ALA A 420 3.64 42.62 16.94
CA ALA A 420 4.84 41.99 16.37
C ALA A 420 5.26 40.69 17.09
N THR A 421 4.99 40.57 18.40
CA THR A 421 5.25 39.35 19.17
C THR A 421 4.31 38.21 18.79
N ILE A 422 3.00 38.48 18.76
CA ILE A 422 1.98 37.50 18.35
C ILE A 422 2.21 37.06 16.90
N PHE A 423 2.59 38.01 16.03
CA PHE A 423 2.93 37.71 14.66
C PHE A 423 4.12 36.74 14.57
N ALA A 424 5.21 37.02 15.28
CA ALA A 424 6.38 36.15 15.27
C ALA A 424 6.07 34.76 15.84
N GLU A 425 5.33 34.69 16.94
CA GLU A 425 4.91 33.43 17.56
C GLU A 425 4.04 32.57 16.63
N ARG A 426 3.02 33.18 16.00
CA ARG A 426 2.05 32.43 15.18
C ARG A 426 2.52 32.12 13.77
N THR A 427 3.39 32.96 13.20
CA THR A 427 3.86 32.80 11.82
C THR A 427 5.28 32.23 11.72
N GLN A 428 6.04 32.23 12.83
CA GLN A 428 7.45 31.85 12.88
C GLN A 428 8.35 32.71 11.96
N LEU A 429 7.87 33.92 11.60
CA LEU A 429 8.59 34.90 10.80
C LEU A 429 9.19 35.99 11.69
N GLU A 430 10.28 36.61 11.21
CA GLU A 430 10.93 37.73 11.88
C GLU A 430 9.95 38.88 12.23
N PRO A 431 9.98 39.44 13.45
CA PRO A 431 9.11 40.55 13.87
C PRO A 431 9.14 41.76 12.93
N ASN A 432 10.25 41.98 12.21
CA ASN A 432 10.35 43.07 11.25
C ASN A 432 9.37 42.93 10.07
N ASN A 433 8.98 41.70 9.70
CA ASN A 433 7.99 41.49 8.64
C ASN A 433 6.61 42.05 9.01
N TYR A 434 6.23 42.01 10.30
CA TYR A 434 5.00 42.64 10.79
C TYR A 434 4.96 44.13 10.45
N TYR A 435 6.03 44.87 10.78
CA TYR A 435 6.08 46.31 10.53
C TYR A 435 6.07 46.66 9.03
N ARG A 436 6.75 45.86 8.20
CA ARG A 436 6.74 46.04 6.75
C ARG A 436 5.37 45.79 6.13
N ILE A 437 4.61 44.82 6.64
CA ILE A 437 3.22 44.57 6.22
C ILE A 437 2.32 45.74 6.64
N MET A 438 2.43 46.19 7.89
CA MET A 438 1.64 47.33 8.40
C MET A 438 1.93 48.65 7.66
N ARG A 439 3.13 48.81 7.09
CA ARG A 439 3.52 49.95 6.24
C ARG A 439 3.20 49.77 4.75
N ASN A 440 2.57 48.66 4.37
CA ASN A 440 2.27 48.32 2.98
C ASN A 440 3.52 48.17 2.08
N GLU A 441 4.66 47.79 2.66
CA GLU A 441 5.95 47.67 1.97
C GLU A 441 6.22 46.25 1.41
N THR A 442 5.37 45.27 1.74
CA THR A 442 5.55 43.86 1.36
C THR A 442 4.36 43.34 0.56
N ASN A 443 4.22 43.74 -0.70
CA ASN A 443 3.10 43.34 -1.54
C ASN A 443 3.34 42.09 -2.41
N HIS A 444 4.60 41.65 -2.51
CA HIS A 444 4.98 40.43 -3.25
C HIS A 444 5.91 39.52 -2.40
N PRO A 445 5.46 39.07 -1.20
CA PRO A 445 6.22 38.11 -0.39
C PRO A 445 6.34 36.74 -1.09
N SER A 446 7.21 35.84 -0.63
CA SER A 446 7.27 34.47 -1.17
C SER A 446 6.01 33.66 -0.87
N VAL A 447 5.74 32.59 -1.63
CA VAL A 447 4.61 31.68 -1.39
C VAL A 447 4.62 31.18 0.05
N GLU A 448 5.78 30.73 0.54
CA GLU A 448 5.94 30.24 1.92
C GLU A 448 5.61 31.30 2.97
N THR A 449 5.97 32.56 2.72
CA THR A 449 5.67 33.67 3.63
C THR A 449 4.17 33.96 3.68
N VAL A 450 3.49 33.93 2.53
CA VAL A 450 2.02 34.06 2.46
C VAL A 450 1.35 32.92 3.22
N LEU A 451 1.79 31.69 3.00
CA LEU A 451 1.22 30.51 3.64
C LEU A 451 1.42 30.53 5.17
N ALA A 452 2.60 30.91 5.66
CA ALA A 452 2.86 31.06 7.10
C ALA A 452 1.94 32.10 7.75
N ILE A 453 1.70 33.23 7.07
CA ILE A 453 0.76 34.26 7.52
C ILE A 453 -0.68 33.72 7.54
N CYS A 454 -1.09 32.99 6.49
CA CYS A 454 -2.41 32.38 6.42
C CYS A 454 -2.64 31.30 7.49
N ILE A 455 -1.61 30.50 7.83
CA ILE A 455 -1.63 29.52 8.92
C ILE A 455 -1.79 30.23 10.26
N GLY A 456 -0.92 31.21 10.54
CA GLY A 456 -0.96 31.91 11.82
C GLY A 456 -2.30 32.60 12.05
N LEU A 457 -2.88 33.21 11.00
CA LEU A 457 -4.18 33.86 11.02
C LEU A 457 -5.37 32.88 10.99
N GLN A 458 -5.12 31.58 10.80
CA GLN A 458 -6.14 30.54 10.65
C GLN A 458 -7.16 30.86 9.55
N LEU A 459 -6.67 31.36 8.42
CA LEU A 459 -7.50 31.79 7.30
C LEU A 459 -8.12 30.59 6.57
N SER A 460 -9.38 30.78 6.16
CA SER A 460 -10.10 29.82 5.32
C SER A 460 -9.45 29.65 3.94
N SER A 461 -9.78 28.58 3.22
CA SER A 461 -9.25 28.35 1.86
C SER A 461 -9.52 29.54 0.92
N MET A 462 -10.68 30.18 1.05
CA MET A 462 -11.05 31.35 0.25
C MET A 462 -10.19 32.59 0.58
N GLU A 463 -10.01 32.90 1.86
CA GLU A 463 -9.16 34.03 2.30
C GLU A 463 -7.68 33.80 1.95
N ARG A 464 -7.25 32.54 1.94
CA ARG A 464 -5.90 32.13 1.55
C ARG A 464 -5.67 32.28 0.05
N GLU A 465 -6.63 31.85 -0.77
CA GLU A 465 -6.60 32.07 -2.22
C GLU A 465 -6.61 33.56 -2.55
N GLU A 466 -7.40 34.35 -1.82
CA GLU A 466 -7.40 35.81 -1.93
C GLU A 466 -6.01 36.39 -1.64
N LEU A 467 -5.39 36.04 -0.50
CA LEU A 467 -4.06 36.55 -0.16
C LEU A 467 -2.96 36.06 -1.12
N LEU A 468 -3.03 34.81 -1.59
CA LEU A 468 -2.10 34.29 -2.61
C LEU A 468 -2.22 35.07 -3.93
N ALA A 469 -3.45 35.30 -4.39
CA ALA A 469 -3.71 36.06 -5.60
C ALA A 469 -3.23 37.52 -5.46
N LEU A 470 -3.51 38.16 -4.32
CA LEU A 470 -3.06 39.53 -4.03
C LEU A 470 -1.52 39.65 -3.94
N ALA A 471 -0.83 38.58 -3.55
CA ALA A 471 0.64 38.53 -3.52
C ALA A 471 1.27 38.23 -4.90
N GLY A 472 0.46 37.89 -5.90
CA GLY A 472 0.91 37.53 -7.25
C GLY A 472 1.28 36.05 -7.43
N HIS A 473 0.81 35.18 -6.53
CA HIS A 473 1.10 33.74 -6.55
C HIS A 473 -0.10 32.90 -6.97
N LYS A 474 0.19 31.79 -7.65
CA LYS A 474 -0.73 30.69 -7.87
C LYS A 474 -0.02 29.39 -7.52
N LEU A 475 -0.68 28.52 -6.76
CA LEU A 475 -0.14 27.19 -6.48
C LEU A 475 -0.03 26.43 -7.81
N GLN A 476 1.21 26.08 -8.16
CA GLN A 476 1.56 25.38 -9.39
C GLN A 476 1.33 23.86 -9.25
N ASN A 477 1.29 23.16 -10.38
CA ASN A 477 1.16 21.69 -10.44
C ASN A 477 2.50 21.03 -10.07
N SER A 478 2.83 21.01 -8.78
CA SER A 478 4.04 20.39 -8.23
C SER A 478 3.71 19.58 -6.97
N PRO A 479 4.44 18.50 -6.66
CA PRO A 479 4.23 17.69 -5.45
C PRO A 479 4.23 18.54 -4.17
N LYS A 480 5.14 19.51 -4.07
CA LYS A 480 5.24 20.47 -2.97
C LYS A 480 3.97 21.30 -2.79
N HIS A 481 3.41 21.84 -3.88
CA HIS A 481 2.19 22.64 -3.81
C HIS A 481 0.93 21.79 -3.61
N PHE A 482 0.89 20.55 -4.11
CA PHE A 482 -0.19 19.62 -3.79
C PHE A 482 -0.21 19.25 -2.31
N ALA A 483 0.95 19.08 -1.69
CA ALA A 483 1.05 18.85 -0.26
C ALA A 483 0.55 20.05 0.53
N TYR A 484 0.91 21.26 0.10
CA TYR A 484 0.36 22.48 0.69
C TYR A 484 -1.17 22.46 0.61
N SER A 485 -1.74 22.31 -0.59
CA SER A 485 -3.19 22.26 -0.79
C SER A 485 -3.87 21.20 0.05
N LEU A 486 -3.36 19.96 0.07
CA LEU A 486 -3.97 18.90 0.87
C LEU A 486 -3.94 19.24 2.35
N ILE A 487 -2.78 19.58 2.91
CA ILE A 487 -2.64 19.87 4.35
C ILE A 487 -3.62 20.99 4.73
N PHE A 488 -3.73 21.99 3.87
CA PHE A 488 -4.62 23.14 4.05
C PHE A 488 -6.12 22.84 3.92
N ASP A 489 -6.50 21.98 2.99
CA ASP A 489 -7.88 21.54 2.79
C ASP A 489 -8.29 20.56 3.91
N THR A 490 -7.31 19.89 4.49
CA THR A 490 -7.48 18.85 5.53
C THR A 490 -7.56 19.43 6.93
N TYR A 491 -6.74 20.45 7.24
CA TYR A 491 -6.60 21.05 8.56
C TYR A 491 -6.97 22.54 8.52
N LYS A 492 -8.18 22.89 9.00
CA LYS A 492 -8.64 24.29 9.05
C LYS A 492 -7.91 25.14 10.09
N ILE A 493 -7.40 24.53 11.17
CA ILE A 493 -6.67 25.20 12.25
C ILE A 493 -5.45 24.36 12.56
N MET A 494 -4.28 24.93 12.34
CA MET A 494 -3.01 24.27 12.61
C MET A 494 -1.94 25.31 12.89
N SER A 495 -0.91 24.95 13.65
CA SER A 495 0.28 25.78 13.80
C SER A 495 1.24 25.58 12.62
N VAL A 496 2.21 26.49 12.46
CA VAL A 496 3.30 26.31 11.49
C VAL A 496 4.12 25.04 11.80
N HIS A 497 4.22 24.67 13.08
CA HIS A 497 4.87 23.44 13.51
C HIS A 497 4.09 22.20 13.02
N ASP A 498 2.77 22.16 13.22
CA ASP A 498 1.94 21.02 12.80
C ASP A 498 1.89 20.90 11.28
N PHE A 499 1.88 22.04 10.57
CA PHE A 499 2.00 22.06 9.12
C PHE A 499 3.31 21.44 8.65
N ASN A 500 4.42 21.84 9.27
CA ASN A 500 5.75 21.32 8.98
C ASN A 500 5.87 19.82 9.30
N ALA A 501 5.27 19.36 10.40
CA ALA A 501 5.24 17.95 10.79
C ALA A 501 4.37 17.12 9.82
N ALA A 502 3.17 17.62 9.48
CA ALA A 502 2.30 17.00 8.48
C ALA A 502 2.99 16.93 7.12
N TYR A 503 3.68 17.98 6.70
CA TYR A 503 4.44 17.99 5.45
C TYR A 503 5.63 17.02 5.47
N ALA A 504 6.37 16.93 6.58
CA ALA A 504 7.47 15.97 6.73
C ALA A 504 6.99 14.52 6.63
N SER A 505 5.78 14.23 7.15
CA SER A 505 5.16 12.90 7.06
C SER A 505 4.81 12.45 5.64
N LEU A 506 4.83 13.36 4.65
CA LEU A 506 4.53 13.05 3.24
C LEU A 506 5.76 12.62 2.43
N GLU A 507 6.97 12.62 3.02
CA GLU A 507 8.23 12.13 2.42
C GLU A 507 8.60 12.73 1.04
N ILE A 508 8.20 13.98 0.78
CA ILE A 508 8.25 14.58 -0.56
C ILE A 508 9.66 14.99 -1.02
N GLU A 509 10.63 15.20 -0.12
CA GLU A 509 12.05 15.44 -0.50
C GLU A 509 13.08 15.00 0.57
N PRO A 510 14.33 14.64 0.16
CA PRO A 510 15.42 14.23 1.06
C PRO A 510 16.27 15.38 1.63
N SER A 511 15.86 16.65 1.50
CA SER A 511 16.60 17.77 2.10
C SER A 511 15.93 18.16 3.43
N GLY A 512 16.66 18.09 4.54
CA GLY A 512 16.18 18.42 5.90
C GLY A 512 15.80 19.89 6.12
N LYS A 513 15.21 20.57 5.12
CA LYS A 513 14.68 21.93 5.20
C LYS A 513 13.16 21.86 5.28
N LEU A 514 12.61 22.39 6.38
CA LEU A 514 11.17 22.53 6.58
C LEU A 514 10.56 23.41 5.46
N PRO A 515 9.32 23.10 5.02
CA PRO A 515 8.68 23.81 3.91
C PRO A 515 8.38 25.28 4.25
N LEU A 516 8.11 25.57 5.52
CA LEU A 516 7.99 26.92 6.05
C LEU A 516 9.21 27.19 6.93
N ARG A 517 9.93 28.27 6.64
CA ARG A 517 11.10 28.68 7.43
C ARG A 517 10.63 29.06 8.85
N THR A 518 11.25 28.44 9.84
CA THR A 518 11.18 28.86 11.24
C THR A 518 12.35 29.80 11.51
N ALA A 519 12.11 30.95 12.14
CA ALA A 519 13.14 31.87 12.59
C ALA A 519 14.09 31.22 13.61
#